data_AF-A0A1Y0KQP2-F1
#
_entry.id   AF-A0A1Y0KQP2-F1
#
_cell.length_a   1.000
_cell.length_b   1.000
_cell.length_c   1.000
_cell.angle_alpha   90.00
_cell.angle_beta   90.00
_cell.angle_gamma   90.00
#
_symmetry.space_group_name_H-M   'P 1'
#
loop_
_entity.id
_entity.type
_entity.pdbx_description
1 polymer ?
#
loop_
_entity_poly.entity_id
_entity_poly.type
_entity_poly.pdbx_seq_one_letter_code
_entity_poly.pdbx_strand_id
1 'polypeptide(L)'
;MSIKRAVILLSGGLDSATVVALAKAEGYACYTMSFDYGQRHRSELQAAEHVARQLGVVEHKVIGLNLNGMGGSALTDSSIDVPEAPSEGIPVTYVPARNTVFLSLALGWAEVLGARDIFIGVNAVDYSGYPDCRPEFVEAFERMANLATKAGVEGNGFRIQAPLQNMSKAQIVQAGIAHGVDYALTVSCYQADDQGRACGKCDSCRLRSEGFIAAGVADPTRYS
;
A
#
# COMPACT_ATOMS: atom_id res chain seq x y z
N MET A 1 -9.36 18.76 -21.74
CA MET A 1 -9.67 18.54 -20.32
C MET A 1 -8.35 18.47 -19.56
N SER A 2 -8.25 19.10 -18.39
CA SER A 2 -7.07 18.94 -17.52
C SER A 2 -6.96 17.48 -17.07
N ILE A 3 -5.78 16.89 -17.19
CA ILE A 3 -5.52 15.54 -16.68
C ILE A 3 -5.62 15.59 -15.15
N LYS A 4 -6.39 14.68 -14.54
CA LYS A 4 -6.48 14.55 -13.09
C LYS A 4 -5.17 13.95 -12.56
N ARG A 5 -4.59 14.52 -11.50
CA ARG A 5 -3.40 13.97 -10.85
C ARG A 5 -3.79 13.27 -9.56
N ALA A 6 -3.19 12.11 -9.32
CA ALA A 6 -3.35 11.36 -8.10
C ALA A 6 -1.98 11.07 -7.46
N VAL A 7 -1.89 11.19 -6.14
CA VAL A 7 -0.78 10.63 -5.37
C VAL A 7 -1.22 9.27 -4.84
N ILE A 8 -0.42 8.22 -5.03
CA ILE A 8 -0.78 6.85 -4.67
C ILE A 8 0.33 6.26 -3.79
N LEU A 9 -0.05 5.71 -2.64
CA LEU A 9 0.88 4.96 -1.80
C LEU A 9 1.16 3.60 -2.43
N LEU A 10 2.39 3.40 -2.90
CA LEU A 10 2.84 2.18 -3.57
C LEU A 10 3.87 1.45 -2.70
N SER A 11 3.55 0.25 -2.25
CA SER A 11 4.45 -0.57 -1.41
C SER A 11 5.23 -1.63 -2.21
N GLY A 12 4.86 -1.87 -3.47
CA GLY A 12 5.38 -2.98 -4.27
C GLY A 12 4.63 -4.31 -4.05
N GLY A 13 3.64 -4.32 -3.16
CA GLY A 13 2.75 -5.45 -2.93
C GLY A 13 1.55 -5.51 -3.89
N LEU A 14 0.83 -6.63 -3.80
CA LEU A 14 -0.36 -6.94 -4.61
C LEU A 14 -1.42 -5.82 -4.58
N ASP A 15 -1.82 -5.39 -3.38
CA ASP A 15 -2.92 -4.44 -3.20
C ASP A 15 -2.56 -3.08 -3.79
N SER A 16 -1.39 -2.52 -3.44
CA SER A 16 -0.97 -1.20 -3.90
C SER A 16 -0.70 -1.14 -5.41
N ALA A 17 -0.20 -2.22 -6.02
CA ALA A 17 -0.10 -2.35 -7.48
C ALA A 17 -1.49 -2.28 -8.14
N THR A 18 -2.47 -2.95 -7.55
CA THR A 18 -3.87 -2.94 -8.02
C THR A 18 -4.48 -1.55 -7.95
N VAL A 19 -4.21 -0.80 -6.86
CA VAL A 19 -4.66 0.60 -6.73
C VAL A 19 -4.12 1.48 -7.86
N VAL A 20 -2.84 1.35 -8.21
CA VAL A 20 -2.24 2.12 -9.31
C VAL A 20 -2.95 1.82 -10.64
N ALA A 21 -3.25 0.54 -10.90
CA ALA A 21 -3.93 0.12 -12.11
C ALA A 21 -5.38 0.64 -12.18
N LEU A 22 -6.12 0.58 -11.06
CA LEU A 22 -7.48 1.14 -10.95
C LEU A 22 -7.50 2.65 -11.17
N ALA A 23 -6.60 3.39 -10.50
CA ALA A 23 -6.50 4.84 -10.71
C ALA A 23 -6.14 5.18 -12.16
N LYS A 24 -5.25 4.39 -12.79
CA LYS A 24 -4.93 4.60 -14.20
C LYS A 24 -6.13 4.34 -15.12
N ALA A 25 -6.94 3.33 -14.83
CA ALA A 25 -8.16 3.02 -15.57
C ALA A 25 -9.21 4.14 -15.45
N GLU A 26 -9.22 4.88 -14.33
CA GLU A 26 -10.05 6.07 -14.13
C GLU A 26 -9.49 7.35 -14.82
N GLY A 27 -8.35 7.25 -15.50
CA GLY A 27 -7.76 8.34 -16.29
C GLY A 27 -6.86 9.29 -15.49
N TYR A 28 -6.36 8.88 -14.32
CA TYR A 28 -5.41 9.68 -13.55
C TYR A 28 -3.99 9.62 -14.14
N ALA A 29 -3.30 10.76 -14.09
CA ALA A 29 -1.84 10.82 -14.05
C ALA A 29 -1.39 10.39 -12.65
N CYS A 30 -0.88 9.17 -12.54
CA CYS A 30 -0.49 8.57 -11.27
C CYS A 30 0.94 9.01 -10.88
N TYR A 31 1.07 9.59 -9.70
CA TYR A 31 2.32 9.87 -9.01
C TYR A 31 2.38 8.92 -7.80
N THR A 32 3.44 8.13 -7.66
CA THR A 32 3.50 7.10 -6.63
C THR A 32 4.57 7.39 -5.58
N MET A 33 4.28 6.99 -4.34
CA MET A 33 5.18 7.19 -3.20
C MET A 33 5.36 5.87 -2.44
N SER A 34 6.61 5.46 -2.26
CA SER A 34 7.04 4.38 -1.36
C SER A 34 7.80 4.95 -0.17
N PHE A 35 7.91 4.15 0.88
CA PHE A 35 8.61 4.54 2.10
C PHE A 35 9.69 3.50 2.44
N ASP A 36 10.93 3.97 2.57
CA ASP A 36 12.02 3.23 3.20
C ASP A 36 12.04 3.64 4.67
N TYR A 37 11.34 2.88 5.51
CA TYR A 37 11.13 3.20 6.91
C TYR A 37 11.96 2.38 7.90
N GLY A 38 12.93 1.61 7.38
CA GLY A 38 13.76 0.69 8.16
C GLY A 38 13.24 -0.76 8.20
N GLN A 39 12.38 -1.13 7.24
CA GLN A 39 11.87 -2.49 7.09
C GLN A 39 12.99 -3.51 6.87
N ARG A 40 12.75 -4.77 7.28
CA ARG A 40 13.74 -5.86 7.28
C ARG A 40 14.44 -6.08 5.93
N HIS A 41 13.69 -6.04 4.83
CA HIS A 41 14.22 -6.21 3.48
C HIS A 41 13.73 -5.10 2.55
N ARG A 42 14.60 -4.71 1.61
CA ARG A 42 14.31 -3.64 0.63
C ARG A 42 13.80 -4.17 -0.72
N SER A 43 13.58 -5.48 -0.85
CA SER A 43 13.07 -6.10 -2.09
C SER A 43 11.68 -5.58 -2.46
N GLU A 44 10.86 -5.17 -1.48
CA GLU A 44 9.57 -4.50 -1.73
C GLU A 44 9.71 -3.13 -2.43
N LEU A 45 10.78 -2.37 -2.14
CA LEU A 45 11.03 -1.08 -2.80
C LEU A 45 11.45 -1.28 -4.25
N GLN A 46 12.24 -2.32 -4.53
CA GLN A 46 12.56 -2.71 -5.91
C GLN A 46 11.28 -3.15 -6.65
N ALA A 47 10.42 -3.94 -6.00
CA ALA A 47 9.13 -4.33 -6.57
C ALA A 47 8.25 -3.11 -6.88
N ALA A 48 8.19 -2.12 -5.96
CA ALA A 48 7.47 -0.88 -6.17
C ALA A 48 7.96 -0.11 -7.41
N GLU A 49 9.28 -0.03 -7.59
CA GLU A 49 9.89 0.61 -8.76
C GLU A 49 9.54 -0.13 -10.06
N HIS A 50 9.61 -1.46 -10.07
CA HIS A 50 9.24 -2.26 -11.23
C HIS A 50 7.77 -2.10 -11.60
N VAL A 51 6.86 -2.16 -10.62
CA VAL A 51 5.42 -1.94 -10.81
C VAL A 51 5.15 -0.52 -11.33
N ALA A 52 5.80 0.49 -10.75
CA ALA A 52 5.69 1.87 -11.18
C ALA A 52 6.05 2.03 -12.67
N ARG A 53 7.18 1.44 -13.10
CA ARG A 53 7.60 1.44 -14.51
C ARG A 53 6.63 0.68 -15.40
N GLN A 54 6.21 -0.52 -14.99
CA GLN A 54 5.29 -1.37 -15.75
C GLN A 54 3.94 -0.70 -15.99
N LEU A 55 3.39 -0.05 -14.96
CA LEU A 55 2.12 0.68 -15.04
C LEU A 55 2.29 2.11 -15.58
N GLY A 56 3.50 2.52 -15.99
CA GLY A 56 3.75 3.83 -16.62
C GLY A 56 3.32 5.00 -15.73
N VAL A 57 3.69 4.99 -14.45
CA VAL A 57 3.46 6.11 -13.54
C VAL A 57 4.28 7.32 -13.98
N VAL A 58 3.79 8.53 -13.70
CA VAL A 58 4.45 9.77 -14.11
C VAL A 58 5.73 10.02 -13.33
N GLU A 59 5.68 9.77 -12.02
CA GLU A 59 6.83 9.88 -11.14
C GLU A 59 6.67 8.90 -9.98
N HIS A 60 7.77 8.24 -9.61
CA HIS A 60 7.87 7.38 -8.44
C HIS A 60 8.87 7.98 -7.45
N LYS A 61 8.45 8.23 -6.22
CA LYS A 61 9.31 8.71 -5.13
C LYS A 61 9.47 7.65 -4.06
N VAL A 62 10.69 7.54 -3.53
CA VAL A 62 10.97 6.78 -2.29
C VAL A 62 11.35 7.78 -1.20
N ILE A 63 10.59 7.79 -0.11
CA ILE A 63 10.83 8.67 1.04
C ILE A 63 11.49 7.87 2.15
N GLY A 64 12.69 8.28 2.55
CA GLY A 64 13.38 7.72 3.71
C GLY A 64 12.77 8.22 5.02
N LEU A 65 12.43 7.31 5.91
CA LEU A 65 11.93 7.56 7.26
C LEU A 65 12.69 6.65 8.22
N ASN A 66 12.93 7.10 9.45
CA ASN A 66 13.47 6.22 10.47
C ASN A 66 12.36 5.95 11.50
N LEU A 67 11.58 4.88 11.28
CA LEU A 67 10.59 4.43 12.26
C LEU A 67 11.19 3.47 13.29
N ASN A 68 12.38 2.93 13.04
CA ASN A 68 13.09 2.03 13.96
C ASN A 68 13.38 2.71 15.32
N GLY A 69 13.58 4.03 15.33
CA GLY A 69 13.75 4.80 16.55
C GLY A 69 12.53 4.79 17.51
N MET A 70 11.34 4.46 17.01
CA MET A 70 10.13 4.33 17.85
C MET A 70 9.93 2.90 18.37
N GLY A 71 10.39 1.88 17.63
CA GLY A 71 10.23 0.47 17.99
C GLY A 71 8.77 -0.02 18.02
N GLY A 72 8.55 -1.16 18.66
CA GLY A 72 7.21 -1.69 18.94
C GLY A 72 6.57 -2.53 17.83
N SER A 73 7.34 -2.95 16.82
CA SER A 73 6.85 -3.80 15.72
C SER A 73 7.90 -4.80 15.24
N ALA A 74 7.47 -6.02 14.92
CA ALA A 74 8.31 -7.04 14.29
C ALA A 74 8.82 -6.65 12.90
N LEU A 75 8.19 -5.68 12.23
CA LEU A 75 8.61 -5.21 10.90
C LEU A 75 9.77 -4.20 10.95
N THR A 76 9.98 -3.55 12.09
CA THR A 76 11.04 -2.53 12.28
C THR A 76 12.07 -2.94 13.34
N ASP A 77 11.77 -3.95 14.16
CA ASP A 77 12.65 -4.52 15.17
C ASP A 77 13.02 -5.97 14.81
N SER A 78 14.31 -6.22 14.58
CA SER A 78 14.83 -7.55 14.23
C SER A 78 14.89 -8.51 15.42
N SER A 79 14.71 -8.03 16.66
CA SER A 79 14.68 -8.86 17.87
C SER A 79 13.32 -9.51 18.15
N ILE A 80 12.26 -9.08 17.43
CA ILE A 80 10.90 -9.59 17.57
C ILE A 80 10.60 -10.50 16.39
N ASP A 81 10.32 -11.78 16.61
CA ASP A 81 10.00 -12.69 15.52
C ASP A 81 8.68 -12.31 14.81
N VAL A 82 8.66 -12.45 13.48
CA VAL A 82 7.44 -12.29 12.70
C VAL A 82 6.59 -13.56 12.88
N PRO A 83 5.33 -13.45 13.36
CA PRO A 83 4.48 -14.60 13.58
C PRO A 83 4.23 -15.42 12.29
N GLU A 84 4.24 -16.74 12.43
CA GLU A 84 3.87 -17.69 11.36
C GLU A 84 2.40 -18.16 11.48
N ALA A 85 1.71 -17.79 12.55
CA ALA A 85 0.31 -18.13 12.80
C ALA A 85 -0.50 -16.87 13.19
N PRO A 86 -1.80 -16.82 12.87
CA PRO A 86 -2.67 -15.73 13.27
C PRO A 86 -2.73 -15.57 14.80
N SER A 87 -2.74 -14.32 15.27
CA SER A 87 -2.89 -13.97 16.68
C SER A 87 -4.16 -13.17 16.92
N GLU A 88 -4.76 -13.28 18.10
CA GLU A 88 -5.85 -12.40 18.51
C GLU A 88 -5.33 -10.98 18.83
N GLY A 89 -6.15 -9.96 18.56
CA GLY A 89 -5.81 -8.55 18.82
C GLY A 89 -5.03 -7.87 17.69
N ILE A 90 -4.39 -6.74 18.01
CA ILE A 90 -3.52 -6.03 17.07
C ILE A 90 -2.21 -6.82 16.97
N PRO A 91 -1.83 -7.33 15.78
CA PRO A 91 -0.67 -8.19 15.66
C PRO A 91 0.62 -7.40 15.82
N VAL A 92 1.69 -8.06 16.26
CA VAL A 92 3.01 -7.43 16.48
C VAL A 92 3.67 -6.94 15.19
N THR A 93 3.12 -7.30 14.02
CA THR A 93 3.49 -6.74 12.71
C THR A 93 2.88 -5.36 12.44
N TYR A 94 2.00 -4.88 13.32
CA TYR A 94 1.51 -3.50 13.30
C TYR A 94 2.66 -2.54 13.61
N VAL A 95 2.89 -1.57 12.73
CA VAL A 95 3.80 -0.45 13.00
C VAL A 95 2.94 0.72 13.48
N PRO A 96 3.12 1.22 14.71
CA PRO A 96 2.26 2.26 15.29
C PRO A 96 2.04 3.47 14.38
N ALA A 97 0.77 3.74 14.05
CA ALA A 97 0.31 4.89 13.27
C ALA A 97 1.01 5.09 11.91
N ARG A 98 1.54 4.02 11.32
CA ARG A 98 2.33 4.09 10.09
C ARG A 98 1.53 4.69 8.93
N ASN A 99 0.28 4.28 8.71
CA ASN A 99 -0.50 4.83 7.59
C ASN A 99 -0.85 6.30 7.81
N THR A 100 -0.99 6.75 9.06
CA THR A 100 -1.16 8.18 9.37
C THR A 100 0.05 8.98 8.91
N VAL A 101 1.26 8.55 9.27
CA VAL A 101 2.52 9.21 8.87
C VAL A 101 2.67 9.22 7.34
N PHE A 102 2.39 8.08 6.70
CA PHE A 102 2.50 7.94 5.25
C PHE A 102 1.53 8.86 4.51
N LEU A 103 0.26 8.90 4.94
CA LEU A 103 -0.73 9.79 4.36
C LEU A 103 -0.37 11.27 4.60
N SER A 104 0.22 11.63 5.75
CA SER A 104 0.68 13.02 5.99
C SER A 104 1.77 13.46 5.02
N LEU A 105 2.71 12.58 4.68
CA LEU A 105 3.75 12.87 3.69
C LEU A 105 3.18 12.92 2.26
N ALA A 106 2.28 12.00 1.94
CA ALA A 106 1.56 12.00 0.66
C ALA A 106 0.73 13.28 0.47
N LEU A 107 0.07 13.74 1.53
CA LEU A 107 -0.71 14.98 1.54
C LEU A 107 0.15 16.20 1.20
N GLY A 108 1.30 16.34 1.84
CA GLY A 108 2.24 17.42 1.54
C GLY A 108 2.68 17.42 0.08
N TRP A 109 2.99 16.24 -0.48
CA TRP A 109 3.38 16.13 -1.89
C TRP A 109 2.21 16.35 -2.85
N ALA A 110 1.00 15.87 -2.52
CA ALA A 110 -0.21 16.10 -3.31
C ALA A 110 -0.53 17.59 -3.42
N GLU A 111 -0.34 18.35 -2.34
CA GLU A 111 -0.52 19.81 -2.34
C GLU A 111 0.46 20.49 -3.32
N VAL A 112 1.74 20.11 -3.30
CA VAL A 112 2.76 20.60 -4.24
C VAL A 112 2.41 20.30 -5.69
N LEU A 113 1.91 19.09 -5.98
CA LEU A 113 1.55 18.64 -7.33
C LEU A 113 0.21 19.22 -7.84
N GLY A 114 -0.58 19.84 -6.96
CA GLY A 114 -1.96 20.16 -7.26
C GLY A 114 -2.84 18.90 -7.47
N ALA A 115 -2.43 17.76 -6.92
CA ALA A 115 -3.24 16.54 -6.90
C ALA A 115 -4.30 16.66 -5.82
N ARG A 116 -5.53 16.21 -6.09
CA ARG A 116 -6.65 16.29 -5.14
C ARG A 116 -7.17 14.94 -4.68
N ASP A 117 -6.67 13.87 -5.29
CA ASP A 117 -6.99 12.51 -4.90
C ASP A 117 -5.71 11.83 -4.41
N ILE A 118 -5.77 11.28 -3.20
CA ILE A 118 -4.69 10.51 -2.58
C ILE A 118 -5.19 9.09 -2.37
N PHE A 119 -4.55 8.12 -2.99
CA PHE A 119 -4.98 6.73 -2.92
C PHE A 119 -4.16 5.91 -1.93
N ILE A 120 -4.85 5.06 -1.18
CA ILE A 120 -4.25 4.11 -0.24
C ILE A 120 -4.89 2.72 -0.42
N GLY A 121 -4.07 1.68 -0.46
CA GLY A 121 -4.50 0.29 -0.68
C GLY A 121 -4.94 -0.45 0.59
N VAL A 122 -5.62 0.21 1.51
CA VAL A 122 -6.15 -0.45 2.72
C VAL A 122 -7.38 -1.30 2.38
N ASN A 123 -7.54 -2.40 3.11
CA ASN A 123 -8.61 -3.37 2.95
C ASN A 123 -9.14 -3.76 4.34
N ALA A 124 -10.47 -3.75 4.51
CA ALA A 124 -11.12 -4.13 5.79
C ALA A 124 -11.77 -5.52 5.75
N VAL A 125 -11.81 -6.21 4.61
CA VAL A 125 -12.38 -7.56 4.52
C VAL A 125 -11.39 -8.59 5.05
N ASP A 126 -10.12 -8.48 4.66
CA ASP A 126 -9.01 -9.33 5.09
C ASP A 126 -8.26 -8.69 6.28
N TYR A 127 -8.99 -7.95 7.11
CA TYR A 127 -8.46 -7.07 8.15
C TYR A 127 -7.59 -7.83 9.16
N SER A 128 -6.29 -7.55 9.11
CA SER A 128 -5.29 -8.06 10.04
C SER A 128 -5.31 -7.39 11.42
N GLY A 129 -6.36 -6.64 11.79
CA GLY A 129 -6.43 -5.96 13.09
C GLY A 129 -5.99 -4.49 13.10
N TYR A 130 -5.49 -3.93 11.99
CA TYR A 130 -4.84 -2.61 11.97
C TYR A 130 -5.80 -1.40 12.03
N PRO A 131 -5.81 -0.61 13.12
CA PRO A 131 -6.80 0.45 13.31
C PRO A 131 -6.75 1.55 12.25
N ASP A 132 -5.60 1.74 11.61
CA ASP A 132 -5.31 2.69 10.53
C ASP A 132 -5.59 2.14 9.11
N CYS A 133 -6.41 1.09 9.02
CA CYS A 133 -6.92 0.53 7.76
C CYS A 133 -8.46 0.62 7.64
N ARG A 134 -9.14 1.20 8.64
CA ARG A 134 -10.61 1.21 8.72
C ARG A 134 -11.24 2.39 7.95
N PRO A 135 -12.49 2.28 7.49
CA PRO A 135 -13.20 3.39 6.84
C PRO A 135 -13.22 4.66 7.69
N GLU A 136 -13.47 4.56 9.00
CA GLU A 136 -13.54 5.71 9.90
C GLU A 136 -12.19 6.43 10.03
N PHE A 137 -11.08 5.69 9.90
CA PHE A 137 -9.74 6.29 9.85
C PHE A 137 -9.56 7.09 8.55
N VAL A 138 -9.94 6.51 7.40
CA VAL A 138 -9.84 7.18 6.09
C VAL A 138 -10.65 8.47 6.08
N GLU A 139 -11.89 8.43 6.56
CA GLU A 139 -12.76 9.61 6.67
C GLU A 139 -12.20 10.66 7.64
N ALA A 140 -11.68 10.22 8.79
CA ALA A 140 -11.07 11.13 9.77
C ALA A 140 -9.82 11.81 9.20
N PHE A 141 -8.99 11.07 8.47
CA PHE A 141 -7.81 11.62 7.81
C PHE A 141 -8.20 12.63 6.73
N GLU A 142 -9.22 12.35 5.91
CA GLU A 142 -9.71 13.29 4.90
C GLU A 142 -10.19 14.60 5.52
N ARG A 143 -10.99 14.52 6.60
CA ARG A 143 -11.43 15.72 7.33
C ARG A 143 -10.22 16.52 7.84
N MET A 144 -9.24 15.84 8.45
CA MET A 144 -8.03 16.50 8.94
C MET A 144 -7.24 17.15 7.79
N ALA A 145 -7.05 16.45 6.68
CA ALA A 145 -6.34 16.96 5.50
C ALA A 145 -6.97 18.27 4.98
N ASN A 146 -8.30 18.34 4.96
CA ASN A 146 -9.04 19.52 4.53
C ASN A 146 -9.06 20.67 5.55
N LEU A 147 -8.79 20.41 6.83
CA LEU A 147 -8.59 21.42 7.86
C LEU A 147 -7.15 21.95 7.91
N ALA A 148 -6.17 21.11 7.55
CA ALA A 148 -4.75 21.36 7.80
C ALA A 148 -3.98 21.91 6.58
N THR A 149 -4.63 22.08 5.43
CA THR A 149 -3.96 22.47 4.16
C THR A 149 -4.53 23.75 3.58
N LYS A 150 -3.70 24.47 2.80
CA LYS A 150 -4.14 25.69 2.09
C LYS A 150 -5.23 25.33 1.10
N ALA A 151 -5.03 24.26 0.33
CA ALA A 151 -6.01 23.81 -0.66
C ALA A 151 -7.37 23.46 -0.01
N GLY A 152 -7.36 22.85 1.18
CA GLY A 152 -8.56 22.57 1.96
C GLY A 152 -9.32 23.84 2.37
N VAL A 153 -8.66 24.78 3.03
CA VAL A 153 -9.30 26.01 3.54
C VAL A 153 -9.75 26.97 2.43
N GLU A 154 -9.14 26.89 1.23
CA GLU A 154 -9.54 27.68 0.05
C GLU A 154 -10.63 26.98 -0.81
N GLY A 155 -11.21 25.87 -0.34
CA GLY A 155 -12.33 25.19 -1.00
C GLY A 155 -11.94 24.24 -2.14
N ASN A 156 -10.65 23.95 -2.30
CA ASN A 156 -10.11 23.01 -3.29
C ASN A 156 -9.52 21.77 -2.59
N GLY A 157 -10.31 21.18 -1.69
CA GLY A 157 -9.88 20.13 -0.78
C GLY A 157 -9.46 18.81 -1.44
N PHE A 158 -8.90 17.94 -0.60
CA PHE A 158 -8.42 16.60 -0.93
C PHE A 158 -9.49 15.54 -0.67
N ARG A 159 -9.37 14.44 -1.40
CA ARG A 159 -10.10 13.19 -1.21
C ARG A 159 -9.13 12.05 -0.94
N ILE A 160 -9.44 11.23 0.05
CA ILE A 160 -8.68 10.01 0.34
C ILE A 160 -9.43 8.83 -0.25
N GLN A 161 -8.81 8.18 -1.23
CA GLN A 161 -9.40 7.09 -2.01
C GLN A 161 -8.89 5.75 -1.49
N ALA A 162 -9.79 4.91 -0.97
CA ALA A 162 -9.51 3.55 -0.51
C ALA A 162 -10.31 2.53 -1.35
N PRO A 163 -9.99 2.34 -2.64
CA PRO A 163 -10.84 1.57 -3.56
C PRO A 163 -10.94 0.09 -3.19
N LEU A 164 -9.98 -0.44 -2.43
CA LEU A 164 -9.95 -1.85 -2.03
C LEU A 164 -10.69 -2.12 -0.72
N GLN A 165 -11.22 -1.10 -0.04
CA GLN A 165 -11.74 -1.19 1.34
C GLN A 165 -12.67 -2.38 1.58
N ASN A 166 -13.54 -2.66 0.61
CA ASN A 166 -14.62 -3.65 0.68
C ASN A 166 -14.45 -4.83 -0.30
N MET A 167 -13.28 -4.98 -0.91
CA MET A 167 -13.01 -6.06 -1.86
C MET A 167 -12.43 -7.29 -1.14
N SER A 168 -12.77 -8.50 -1.57
CA SER A 168 -12.00 -9.68 -1.16
C SER A 168 -10.65 -9.73 -1.88
N LYS A 169 -9.65 -10.44 -1.34
CA LYS A 169 -8.38 -10.64 -2.04
C LYS A 169 -8.53 -11.18 -3.46
N ALA A 170 -9.50 -12.07 -3.68
CA ALA A 170 -9.80 -12.61 -5.01
C ALA A 170 -10.28 -11.51 -5.98
N GLN A 171 -11.16 -10.62 -5.52
CA GLN A 171 -11.63 -9.48 -6.31
C GLN A 171 -10.48 -8.51 -6.62
N ILE A 172 -9.57 -8.29 -5.67
CA ILE A 172 -8.38 -7.45 -5.87
C ILE A 172 -7.51 -8.04 -6.98
N VAL A 173 -7.20 -9.35 -6.91
CA VAL A 173 -6.43 -10.07 -7.93
C VAL A 173 -7.10 -9.95 -9.31
N GLN A 174 -8.40 -10.21 -9.39
CA GLN A 174 -9.14 -10.13 -10.65
C GLN A 174 -9.12 -8.72 -11.24
N ALA A 175 -9.31 -7.69 -10.39
CA ALA A 175 -9.26 -6.30 -10.82
C ALA A 175 -7.87 -5.91 -11.34
N GLY A 176 -6.79 -6.28 -10.64
CA GLY A 176 -5.45 -5.96 -11.11
C GLY A 176 -5.12 -6.62 -12.44
N ILE A 177 -5.47 -7.90 -12.63
CA ILE A 177 -5.27 -8.59 -13.92
C ILE A 177 -6.08 -7.92 -15.03
N ALA A 178 -7.36 -7.60 -14.78
CA ALA A 178 -8.21 -6.93 -15.75
C ALA A 178 -7.65 -5.56 -16.18
N HIS A 179 -6.85 -4.92 -15.32
CA HIS A 179 -6.19 -3.65 -15.58
C HIS A 179 -4.68 -3.77 -15.86
N GLY A 180 -4.20 -4.98 -16.15
CA GLY A 180 -2.85 -5.21 -16.67
C GLY A 180 -1.72 -5.17 -15.63
N VAL A 181 -2.02 -5.45 -14.35
CA VAL A 181 -0.98 -5.64 -13.33
C VAL A 181 -0.25 -6.96 -13.61
N ASP A 182 1.07 -6.88 -13.72
CA ASP A 182 1.92 -8.08 -13.67
C ASP A 182 2.26 -8.42 -12.21
N TYR A 183 1.51 -9.36 -11.64
CA TYR A 183 1.72 -9.77 -10.25
C TYR A 183 3.04 -10.52 -10.01
N ALA A 184 3.76 -10.94 -11.05
CA ALA A 184 5.10 -11.52 -10.90
C ALA A 184 6.14 -10.47 -10.45
N LEU A 185 5.86 -9.18 -10.67
CA LEU A 185 6.70 -8.06 -10.24
C LEU A 185 6.48 -7.66 -8.77
N THR A 186 5.42 -8.18 -8.14
CA THR A 186 5.02 -7.77 -6.79
C THR A 186 5.65 -8.62 -5.69
N VAL A 187 5.90 -8.02 -4.53
CA VAL A 187 6.38 -8.70 -3.33
C VAL A 187 5.43 -8.39 -2.17
N SER A 188 4.75 -9.41 -1.66
CA SER A 188 3.84 -9.25 -0.50
C SER A 188 4.44 -9.74 0.82
N CYS A 189 5.41 -10.66 0.79
CA CYS A 189 5.91 -11.36 1.97
C CYS A 189 6.62 -10.42 2.97
N TYR A 190 6.29 -10.54 4.26
CA TYR A 190 6.94 -9.77 5.35
C TYR A 190 8.41 -10.15 5.58
N GLN A 191 8.82 -11.30 5.07
CA GLN A 191 10.14 -11.90 5.25
C GLN A 191 10.71 -12.31 3.89
N ALA A 192 10.40 -11.54 2.84
CA ALA A 192 10.95 -11.81 1.51
C ALA A 192 12.46 -11.66 1.55
N ASP A 193 13.20 -12.55 0.88
CA ASP A 193 14.65 -12.38 0.78
C ASP A 193 15.03 -11.18 -0.11
N ASP A 194 16.33 -10.93 -0.25
CA ASP A 194 16.86 -9.83 -1.06
C ASP A 194 16.53 -9.96 -2.55
N GLN A 195 16.15 -11.15 -3.02
CA GLN A 195 15.69 -11.40 -4.39
C GLN A 195 14.16 -11.29 -4.53
N GLY A 196 13.45 -11.01 -3.43
CA GLY A 196 12.00 -10.91 -3.37
C GLY A 196 11.29 -12.26 -3.37
N ARG A 197 11.96 -13.36 -3.01
CA ARG A 197 11.33 -14.67 -2.84
C ARG A 197 10.61 -14.73 -1.50
N ALA A 198 9.37 -15.21 -1.52
CA ALA A 198 8.48 -15.28 -0.37
C ALA A 198 8.78 -16.49 0.53
N CYS A 199 8.62 -16.31 1.84
CA CYS A 199 8.87 -17.39 2.81
C CYS A 199 7.79 -18.49 2.81
N GLY A 200 6.60 -18.22 2.26
CA GLY A 200 5.48 -19.17 2.23
C GLY A 200 4.77 -19.42 3.56
N LYS A 201 5.22 -18.79 4.65
CA LYS A 201 4.73 -19.08 6.02
C LYS A 201 4.01 -17.91 6.69
N CYS A 202 4.38 -16.67 6.39
CA CYS A 202 3.77 -15.51 7.06
C CYS A 202 2.34 -15.26 6.57
N ASP A 203 1.54 -14.55 7.36
CA ASP A 203 0.15 -14.22 7.02
C ASP A 203 -0.01 -13.57 5.64
N SER A 204 0.90 -12.68 5.25
CA SER A 204 0.84 -12.06 3.91
C SER A 204 1.01 -13.06 2.76
N CYS A 205 1.83 -14.11 2.93
CA CYS A 205 1.95 -15.17 1.93
C CYS A 205 0.66 -16.00 1.87
N ARG A 206 0.11 -16.35 3.03
CA ARG A 206 -1.13 -17.12 3.13
C ARG A 206 -2.30 -16.38 2.48
N LEU A 207 -2.54 -15.12 2.85
CA LEU A 207 -3.61 -14.29 2.28
C LEU A 207 -3.45 -14.12 0.77
N ARG A 208 -2.22 -13.91 0.29
CA ARG A 208 -1.94 -13.85 -1.15
C ARG A 208 -2.32 -15.16 -1.84
N SER A 209 -1.80 -16.28 -1.35
CA SER A 209 -2.05 -17.60 -1.93
C SER A 209 -3.54 -17.93 -1.95
N GLU A 210 -4.25 -17.72 -0.83
CA GLU A 210 -5.70 -17.89 -0.71
C GLU A 210 -6.44 -17.00 -1.72
N GLY A 211 -6.02 -15.74 -1.88
CA GLY A 211 -6.58 -14.80 -2.84
C GLY A 211 -6.46 -15.25 -4.30
N PHE A 212 -5.30 -15.75 -4.72
CA PHE A 212 -5.10 -16.29 -6.07
C PHE A 212 -5.92 -17.56 -6.31
N ILE A 213 -5.94 -18.48 -5.35
CA ILE A 213 -6.76 -19.70 -5.41
C ILE A 213 -8.23 -19.34 -5.57
N ALA A 214 -8.74 -18.44 -4.73
CA ALA A 214 -10.14 -18.00 -4.78
C ALA A 214 -10.46 -17.20 -6.06
N ALA A 215 -9.47 -16.51 -6.65
CA ALA A 215 -9.63 -15.84 -7.94
C ALA A 215 -9.67 -16.80 -9.14
N GLY A 216 -9.26 -18.07 -8.96
CA GLY A 216 -9.11 -19.03 -10.04
C GLY A 216 -7.91 -18.73 -10.96
N VAL A 217 -6.88 -18.07 -10.43
CA VAL A 217 -5.69 -17.63 -11.18
C VAL A 217 -4.43 -18.26 -10.57
N ALA A 218 -3.48 -18.66 -11.42
CA ALA A 218 -2.17 -19.12 -10.94
C ALA A 218 -1.40 -17.99 -10.22
N ASP A 219 -0.93 -18.25 -9.00
CA ASP A 219 -0.10 -17.31 -8.26
C ASP A 219 1.35 -17.30 -8.82
N PRO A 220 1.85 -16.16 -9.34
CA PRO A 220 3.22 -16.07 -9.87
C PRO A 220 4.29 -15.91 -8.77
N THR A 221 3.93 -16.01 -7.48
CA THR A 221 4.89 -15.87 -6.36
C THR A 221 6.07 -16.84 -6.50
N ARG A 222 7.28 -16.31 -6.35
CA ARG A 222 8.51 -17.10 -6.21
C ARG A 222 8.76 -17.35 -4.72
N TYR A 223 9.01 -18.59 -4.32
CA TYR A 223 9.25 -18.97 -2.93
C TYR A 223 10.73 -19.30 -2.68
N SER A 224 11.20 -19.10 -1.44
CA SER A 224 12.56 -19.40 -0.98
C SER A 224 12.67 -20.75 -0.29
#